data_AF-A0A7C4EHE5-F1
#
_entry.id   AF-A0A7C4EHE5-F1
#
_cell.length_a   1.000
_cell.length_b   1.000
_cell.length_c   1.000
_cell.angle_alpha   90.00
_cell.angle_beta   90.00
_cell.angle_gamma   90.00
#
_symmetry.space_group_name_H-M   'P 1'
#
loop_
_entity.id
_entity.type
_entity.pdbx_description
1 polymer ?
#
loop_
_entity_poly.entity_id
_entity_poly.type
_entity_poly.pdbx_seq_one_letter_code
_entity_poly.pdbx_strand_id
1 'polypeptide(L)'
;MAYTWQTVEEAAIALKCSTRTINRRVKDGAIESRLNAGRREVLICIPDEPASPPTLTAAPPPALDQAAADTAQAVRHAAGAVARAMPDDQAALAQEHARRSELALSAFRQTLSICQAEVARARTASRLAWAAVMVLAMVLYIAVGWTAGMVSRANAQRNHLAEQVKALAELSERSRQEAAAAVEARARLEGELSAMRHALPAKDNPTTRPSLLAWLFNGSVGQE
;
A
#
# COMPACT_ATOMS: atom_id res chain seq x y z
N MET A 1 -24.10 18.30 -6.49
CA MET A 1 -25.47 18.00 -6.03
C MET A 1 -25.54 16.51 -5.85
N ALA A 2 -25.49 16.07 -4.60
CA ALA A 2 -25.49 14.65 -4.28
C ALA A 2 -26.94 14.18 -4.05
N TYR A 3 -27.35 13.16 -4.80
CA TYR A 3 -28.60 12.47 -4.54
C TYR A 3 -28.32 11.32 -3.59
N THR A 4 -29.03 11.29 -2.47
CA THR A 4 -28.89 10.23 -1.48
C THR A 4 -30.24 9.69 -1.05
N TRP A 5 -30.30 8.37 -0.89
CA TRP A 5 -31.47 7.69 -0.36
C TRP A 5 -31.41 7.76 1.16
N GLN A 6 -32.40 8.41 1.76
CA GLN A 6 -32.50 8.56 3.21
C GLN A 6 -33.85 8.09 3.71
N THR A 7 -33.92 7.76 5.00
CA THR A 7 -35.19 7.47 5.64
C THR A 7 -36.09 8.72 5.66
N VAL A 8 -37.41 8.53 5.80
CA VAL A 8 -38.39 9.63 5.83
C VAL A 8 -38.08 10.61 6.97
N GLU A 9 -37.61 10.09 8.10
CA GLU A 9 -37.25 10.85 9.30
C GLU A 9 -35.98 11.70 9.08
N GLU A 10 -34.95 11.11 8.50
CA GLU A 10 -33.70 11.82 8.15
C GLU A 10 -33.94 12.90 7.10
N ALA A 11 -34.73 12.58 6.06
CA ALA A 11 -35.11 13.53 5.02
C ALA A 11 -35.91 14.73 5.59
N ALA A 12 -36.77 14.48 6.57
CA ALA A 12 -37.52 15.53 7.26
C ALA A 12 -36.59 16.50 8.00
N ILE A 13 -35.55 15.98 8.66
CA ILE A 13 -34.52 16.77 9.34
C ILE A 13 -33.69 17.55 8.32
N ALA A 14 -33.19 16.89 7.28
CA ALA A 14 -32.34 17.50 6.25
C ALA A 14 -33.03 18.65 5.52
N LEU A 15 -34.33 18.49 5.22
CA LEU A 15 -35.14 19.49 4.53
C LEU A 15 -35.86 20.47 5.48
N LYS A 16 -35.63 20.38 6.79
CA LYS A 16 -36.27 21.21 7.83
C LYS A 16 -37.80 21.23 7.71
N CYS A 17 -38.43 20.09 7.46
CA CYS A 17 -39.88 19.97 7.33
C CYS A 17 -40.44 18.77 8.10
N SER A 18 -41.78 18.69 8.24
CA SER A 18 -42.39 17.57 8.98
C SER A 18 -42.39 16.27 8.16
N THR A 19 -42.33 15.12 8.84
CA THR A 19 -42.49 13.79 8.20
C THR A 19 -43.83 13.66 7.47
N ARG A 20 -44.89 14.32 7.97
CA ARG A 20 -46.20 14.40 7.29
C ARG A 20 -46.09 15.10 5.94
N THR A 21 -45.29 16.17 5.85
CA THR A 21 -45.05 16.89 4.60
C THR A 21 -44.31 16.02 3.59
N ILE A 22 -43.29 15.27 4.01
CA ILE A 22 -42.57 14.32 3.15
C ILE A 22 -43.52 13.23 2.66
N ASN A 23 -44.30 12.62 3.54
CA ASN A 23 -45.28 11.60 3.16
C ASN A 23 -46.35 12.11 2.19
N ARG A 24 -46.79 13.35 2.33
CA ARG A 24 -47.69 14.00 1.36
C ARG A 24 -47.01 14.12 0.00
N ARG A 25 -45.79 14.67 -0.05
CA ARG A 25 -45.03 14.82 -1.30
C ARG A 25 -44.73 13.50 -2.01
N VAL A 26 -44.51 12.42 -1.25
CA VAL A 26 -44.36 11.08 -1.82
C VAL A 26 -45.68 10.58 -2.42
N LYS A 27 -46.82 10.82 -1.77
CA LYS A 27 -48.15 10.48 -2.33
C LYS A 27 -48.47 11.31 -3.58
N ASP A 28 -48.05 12.56 -3.60
CA ASP A 28 -48.22 13.48 -4.73
C ASP A 28 -47.26 13.17 -5.90
N GLY A 29 -46.34 12.20 -5.75
CA GLY A 29 -45.35 11.85 -6.77
C GLY A 29 -44.23 12.88 -6.96
N ALA A 30 -44.14 13.87 -6.07
CA ALA A 30 -43.17 14.96 -6.15
C ALA A 30 -41.75 14.55 -5.69
N ILE A 31 -41.62 13.45 -4.93
CA ILE A 31 -40.34 12.90 -4.50
C ILE A 31 -40.32 11.40 -4.72
N GLU A 32 -39.22 10.91 -5.30
CA GLU A 32 -39.02 9.49 -5.55
C GLU A 32 -38.86 8.72 -4.23
N SER A 33 -39.57 7.60 -4.11
CA SER A 33 -39.54 6.77 -2.91
C SER A 33 -39.36 5.30 -3.27
N ARG A 34 -38.61 4.57 -2.45
CA ARG A 34 -38.43 3.12 -2.56
C ARG A 34 -38.61 2.45 -1.21
N LEU A 35 -38.88 1.15 -1.22
CA LEU A 35 -38.92 0.34 -0.01
C LEU A 35 -37.62 -0.46 0.08
N ASN A 36 -36.85 -0.26 1.15
CA ASN A 36 -35.60 -0.98 1.39
C ASN A 36 -35.64 -1.59 2.79
N ALA A 37 -35.43 -2.91 2.89
CA ALA A 37 -35.48 -3.66 4.16
C ALA A 37 -36.73 -3.37 5.04
N GLY A 38 -37.89 -3.15 4.41
CA GLY A 38 -39.15 -2.88 5.12
C GLY A 38 -39.32 -1.43 5.62
N ARG A 39 -38.37 -0.54 5.33
CA ARG A 39 -38.46 0.90 5.61
C ARG A 39 -38.57 1.69 4.32
N ARG A 40 -39.35 2.78 4.34
CA ARG A 40 -39.52 3.65 3.18
C ARG A 40 -38.38 4.66 3.14
N GLU A 41 -37.61 4.64 2.06
CA GLU A 41 -36.55 5.60 1.77
C GLU A 41 -37.02 6.57 0.69
N VAL A 42 -36.51 7.79 0.76
CA VAL A 42 -36.85 8.91 -0.13
C VAL A 42 -35.56 9.49 -0.70
N LEU A 43 -35.54 9.74 -2.01
CA LEU A 43 -34.38 10.34 -2.68
C LEU A 43 -34.40 11.85 -2.46
N ILE A 44 -33.39 12.37 -1.78
CA ILE A 44 -33.24 13.82 -1.58
C ILE A 44 -31.96 14.33 -2.24
N CYS A 45 -32.05 15.54 -2.80
CA CYS A 45 -30.89 16.27 -3.28
C CYS A 45 -30.34 17.11 -2.13
N ILE A 46 -29.18 16.71 -1.61
CA ILE A 46 -28.46 17.54 -0.64
C ILE A 46 -27.55 18.47 -1.47
N PRO A 47 -27.64 19.79 -1.27
CA PRO A 47 -26.65 20.69 -1.87
C PRO A 47 -25.27 20.23 -1.39
N ASP A 48 -24.37 19.92 -2.34
CA ASP A 48 -22.97 19.67 -2.02
C ASP A 48 -22.44 20.92 -1.34
N GLU A 49 -22.28 20.86 -0.04
CA GLU A 49 -21.43 21.81 0.65
C GLU A 49 -20.00 21.44 0.21
N PRO A 50 -19.30 22.30 -0.55
CA PRO A 50 -17.97 21.95 -1.04
C PRO A 50 -17.11 21.62 0.16
N ALA A 51 -16.50 20.42 0.14
CA ALA A 51 -15.58 19.94 1.15
C ALA A 51 -14.50 21.00 1.41
N SER A 52 -14.72 21.82 2.44
CA SER A 52 -13.70 22.76 2.90
C SER A 52 -12.54 21.91 3.41
N PRO A 53 -11.32 22.09 2.89
CA PRO A 53 -10.15 21.47 3.49
C PRO A 53 -10.06 21.91 4.96
N PRO A 54 -9.53 21.06 5.86
CA PRO A 54 -9.42 21.36 7.28
C PRO A 54 -8.47 22.54 7.49
N THR A 55 -9.03 23.75 7.42
CA THR A 55 -8.32 24.98 7.74
C THR A 55 -8.28 25.03 9.26
N LEU A 56 -7.13 24.65 9.81
CA LEU A 56 -6.69 24.98 11.16
C LEU A 56 -6.59 26.50 11.26
N THR A 57 -7.71 27.18 11.46
CA THR A 57 -7.72 28.56 11.96
C THR A 57 -8.99 28.73 12.77
N ALA A 58 -8.84 28.59 14.08
CA ALA A 58 -9.83 28.97 15.05
C ALA A 58 -10.06 30.49 14.96
N ALA A 59 -11.15 30.88 14.30
CA ALA A 59 -11.77 32.18 14.50
C ALA A 59 -13.10 31.91 15.23
N PRO A 60 -13.27 32.35 16.49
CA PRO A 60 -14.55 32.22 17.17
C PRO A 60 -15.54 33.18 16.52
N PRO A 61 -16.77 32.77 16.14
CA PRO A 61 -17.80 33.72 15.73
C PRO A 61 -18.29 34.49 16.96
N PRO A 62 -18.12 35.83 17.06
CA PRO A 62 -18.55 36.59 18.23
C PRO A 62 -20.07 36.87 18.25
N ALA A 63 -20.82 36.46 17.23
CA ALA A 63 -22.23 36.88 17.06
C ALA A 63 -23.27 35.89 17.61
N LEU A 64 -22.90 34.64 17.93
CA LEU A 64 -23.87 33.67 18.45
C LEU A 64 -24.18 33.90 19.94
N ASP A 65 -23.21 34.39 20.69
CA ASP A 65 -23.35 34.63 22.14
C ASP A 65 -24.28 35.82 22.43
N GLN A 66 -24.30 36.85 21.58
CA GLN A 66 -25.19 38.01 21.74
C GLN A 66 -26.65 37.68 21.40
N ALA A 67 -26.91 36.97 20.30
CA ALA A 67 -28.27 36.54 19.97
C ALA A 67 -28.84 35.57 21.03
N ALA A 68 -28.00 34.69 21.60
CA ALA A 68 -28.36 33.81 22.70
C ALA A 68 -28.56 34.56 24.02
N ALA A 69 -27.77 35.60 24.30
CA ALA A 69 -27.93 36.46 25.47
C ALA A 69 -29.23 37.30 25.41
N ASP A 70 -29.55 37.85 24.24
CA ASP A 70 -30.75 38.66 24.04
C ASP A 70 -32.03 37.83 24.16
N THR A 71 -32.02 36.60 23.61
CA THR A 71 -33.14 35.66 23.83
C THR A 71 -33.25 35.20 25.27
N ALA A 72 -32.13 34.93 25.95
CA ALA A 72 -32.15 34.58 27.37
C ALA A 72 -32.69 35.72 28.25
N GLN A 73 -32.38 36.97 27.91
CA GLN A 73 -32.86 38.14 28.63
C GLN A 73 -34.36 38.39 28.40
N ALA A 74 -34.84 38.26 27.15
CA ALA A 74 -36.26 38.37 26.82
C ALA A 74 -37.11 37.30 27.53
N VAL A 75 -36.63 36.06 27.60
CA VAL A 75 -37.31 34.97 28.31
C VAL A 75 -37.35 35.22 29.82
N ARG A 76 -36.28 35.76 30.43
CA ARG A 76 -36.27 36.13 31.86
C ARG A 76 -37.27 37.24 32.19
N HIS A 77 -37.39 38.26 31.32
CA HIS A 77 -38.36 39.33 31.50
C HIS A 77 -39.81 38.84 31.34
N ALA A 78 -40.08 37.98 30.36
CA ALA A 78 -41.40 37.36 30.19
C ALA A 78 -41.77 36.46 31.38
N ALA A 79 -40.83 35.64 31.85
CA ALA A 79 -41.04 34.78 33.02
C ALA A 79 -41.33 35.58 34.30
N GLY A 80 -40.62 36.71 34.52
CA GLY A 80 -40.83 37.59 35.66
C GLY A 80 -42.16 38.36 35.63
N ALA A 81 -42.75 38.58 34.45
CA ALA A 81 -44.08 39.17 34.31
C ALA A 81 -45.19 38.15 34.59
N VAL A 82 -45.04 36.91 34.11
CA VAL A 82 -45.98 35.81 34.37
C VAL A 82 -45.99 35.43 35.86
N ALA A 83 -44.84 35.42 36.53
CA ALA A 83 -44.74 35.11 37.95
C ALA A 83 -45.46 36.11 38.88
N ARG A 84 -45.69 37.36 38.44
CA ARG A 84 -46.41 38.38 39.24
C ARG A 84 -47.93 38.32 39.10
N ALA A 85 -48.45 37.54 38.17
CA ALA A 85 -49.88 37.46 37.86
C ALA A 85 -50.49 36.08 38.19
N MET A 86 -49.71 35.16 38.76
CA MET A 86 -50.12 33.77 39.00
C MET A 86 -50.74 33.60 40.40
N PRO A 87 -51.95 33.03 40.53
CA PRO A 87 -52.54 32.67 41.83
C PRO A 87 -51.68 31.63 42.57
N ASP A 88 -51.71 31.61 43.90
CA ASP A 88 -50.86 30.76 44.75
C ASP A 88 -50.94 29.25 44.39
N ASP A 89 -52.12 28.74 44.01
CA ASP A 89 -52.30 27.35 43.58
C ASP A 89 -51.60 27.02 42.26
N GLN A 90 -51.50 28.00 41.35
CA GLN A 90 -50.81 27.83 40.08
C GLN A 90 -49.28 27.93 40.25
N ALA A 91 -48.80 28.67 41.26
CA ALA A 91 -47.39 28.70 41.62
C ALA A 91 -46.89 27.32 42.10
N ALA A 92 -47.71 26.59 42.87
CA ALA A 92 -47.38 25.22 43.32
C ALA A 92 -47.27 24.24 42.14
N LEU A 93 -48.19 24.31 41.16
CA LEU A 93 -48.11 23.49 39.95
C LEU A 93 -46.90 23.84 39.08
N ALA A 94 -46.58 25.14 38.94
CA ALA A 94 -45.42 25.60 38.20
C ALA A 94 -44.10 25.10 38.82
N GLN A 95 -44.00 25.07 40.16
CA GLN A 95 -42.84 24.53 40.87
C GLN A 95 -42.66 23.02 40.65
N GLU A 96 -43.74 22.24 40.64
CA GLU A 96 -43.69 20.80 40.35
C GLU A 96 -43.26 20.54 38.89
N HIS A 97 -43.76 21.34 37.94
CA HIS A 97 -43.30 21.27 36.55
C HIS A 97 -41.81 21.64 36.41
N ALA A 98 -41.35 22.67 37.13
CA ALA A 98 -39.94 23.05 37.16
C ALA A 98 -39.08 21.89 37.69
N ARG A 99 -39.48 21.27 38.81
CA ARG A 99 -38.76 20.14 39.41
C ARG A 99 -38.67 18.93 38.48
N ARG A 100 -39.75 18.58 37.78
CA ARG A 100 -39.74 17.49 36.77
C ARG A 100 -38.84 17.83 35.59
N SER A 101 -38.84 19.08 35.14
CA SER A 101 -37.96 19.51 34.05
C SER A 101 -36.49 19.45 34.45
N GLU A 102 -36.14 19.83 35.69
CA GLU A 102 -34.77 19.77 36.21
C GLU A 102 -34.26 18.33 36.28
N LEU A 103 -35.09 17.40 36.76
CA LEU A 103 -34.76 15.97 36.76
C LEU A 103 -34.50 15.46 35.34
N ALA A 104 -35.37 15.78 34.38
CA ALA A 104 -35.18 15.41 32.98
C ALA A 104 -33.88 16.02 32.40
N LEU A 105 -33.62 17.30 32.68
CA LEU A 105 -32.45 18.02 32.18
C LEU A 105 -31.15 17.45 32.77
N SER A 106 -31.17 17.03 34.04
CA SER A 106 -30.05 16.35 34.68
C SER A 106 -29.74 15.00 34.02
N ALA A 107 -30.78 14.22 33.67
CA ALA A 107 -30.62 12.96 32.96
C ALA A 107 -30.07 13.18 31.54
N PHE A 108 -30.57 14.19 30.82
CA PHE A 108 -30.03 14.54 29.50
C PHE A 108 -28.56 14.97 29.56
N ARG A 109 -28.16 15.74 30.59
CA ARG A 109 -26.75 16.13 30.78
C ARG A 109 -25.85 14.92 31.01
N GLN A 110 -26.30 13.93 31.79
CA GLN A 110 -25.56 12.68 31.96
C GLN A 110 -25.39 11.95 30.63
N THR A 111 -26.45 11.77 29.85
CA THR A 111 -26.38 11.12 28.53
C THR A 111 -25.45 11.86 27.58
N LEU A 112 -25.55 13.19 27.52
CA LEU A 112 -24.67 14.00 26.69
C LEU A 112 -23.19 13.87 27.08
N SER A 113 -22.89 13.81 28.39
CA SER A 113 -21.51 13.60 28.85
C SER A 113 -20.94 12.24 28.43
N ILE A 114 -21.77 11.19 28.43
CA ILE A 114 -21.39 9.84 27.99
C ILE A 114 -21.14 9.85 26.47
N CYS A 115 -22.07 10.42 25.68
CA CYS A 115 -21.89 10.52 24.23
C CYS A 115 -20.65 11.33 23.84
N GLN A 116 -20.36 12.43 24.56
CA GLN A 116 -19.14 13.21 24.34
C GLN A 116 -17.87 12.39 24.61
N ALA A 117 -17.86 11.59 25.68
CA ALA A 117 -16.74 10.70 25.99
C ALA A 117 -16.53 9.62 24.90
N GLU A 118 -17.61 9.06 24.36
CA GLU A 118 -17.53 8.08 23.26
C GLU A 118 -17.02 8.69 21.96
N VAL A 119 -17.48 9.89 21.59
CA VAL A 119 -16.99 10.61 20.41
C VAL A 119 -15.50 10.95 20.55
N ALA A 120 -15.05 11.36 21.74
CA ALA A 120 -13.64 11.61 22.00
C ALA A 120 -12.80 10.34 21.81
N ARG A 121 -13.26 9.19 22.37
CA ARG A 121 -12.60 7.89 22.20
C ARG A 121 -12.56 7.44 20.74
N ALA A 122 -13.64 7.61 19.99
CA ALA A 122 -13.72 7.25 18.58
C ALA A 122 -12.72 8.06 17.74
N ARG A 123 -12.58 9.37 18.01
CA ARG A 123 -11.58 10.23 17.35
C ARG A 123 -10.15 9.78 17.65
N THR A 124 -9.84 9.42 18.89
CA THR A 124 -8.51 8.92 19.24
C THR A 124 -8.21 7.56 18.61
N ALA A 125 -9.17 6.64 18.60
CA ALA A 125 -9.02 5.32 17.99
C ALA A 125 -8.82 5.42 16.48
N SER A 126 -9.55 6.31 15.81
CA SER A 126 -9.39 6.57 14.37
C SER A 126 -7.99 7.07 14.05
N ARG A 127 -7.46 8.04 14.82
CA ARG A 127 -6.08 8.55 14.62
C ARG A 127 -5.03 7.44 14.80
N LEU A 128 -5.20 6.57 15.79
CA LEU A 128 -4.31 5.43 16.01
C LEU A 128 -4.39 4.42 14.86
N ALA A 129 -5.58 4.15 14.33
CA ALA A 129 -5.75 3.28 13.18
C ALA A 129 -5.04 3.83 11.93
N TRP A 130 -5.20 5.12 11.64
CA TRP A 130 -4.48 5.78 10.54
C TRP A 130 -2.96 5.77 10.75
N ALA A 131 -2.47 5.98 11.97
CA ALA A 131 -1.05 5.87 12.28
C ALA A 131 -0.51 4.46 12.02
N ALA A 132 -1.26 3.42 12.42
CA ALA A 132 -0.88 2.03 12.16
C ALA A 132 -0.80 1.72 10.65
N VAL A 133 -1.75 2.22 9.86
CA VAL A 133 -1.75 2.06 8.39
C VAL A 133 -0.51 2.73 7.78
N MET A 134 -0.16 3.94 8.22
CA MET A 134 1.02 4.66 7.71
C MET A 134 2.32 3.94 8.06
N VAL A 135 2.43 3.40 9.28
CA VAL A 135 3.60 2.60 9.70
C VAL A 135 3.71 1.34 8.84
N LEU A 136 2.61 0.61 8.62
CA LEU A 136 2.62 -0.60 7.80
C LEU A 136 3.01 -0.31 6.34
N ALA A 137 2.50 0.80 5.78
CA ALA A 137 2.87 1.25 4.44
C ALA A 137 4.36 1.61 4.34
N MET A 138 4.92 2.28 5.35
CA MET A 138 6.34 2.62 5.41
C MET A 138 7.22 1.36 5.48
N VAL A 139 6.85 0.38 6.31
CA VAL A 139 7.56 -0.91 6.40
C VAL A 139 7.53 -1.64 5.06
N LEU A 140 6.38 -1.68 4.39
CA LEU A 140 6.25 -2.29 3.07
C LEU A 140 7.17 -1.61 2.04
N TYR A 141 7.23 -0.28 2.04
CA TYR A 141 8.10 0.47 1.15
C TYR A 141 9.59 0.13 1.36
N ILE A 142 10.02 0.07 2.62
CA ILE A 142 11.40 -0.30 2.96
C ILE A 142 11.71 -1.74 2.51
N ALA A 143 10.78 -2.68 2.73
CA ALA A 143 10.94 -4.08 2.31
C ALA A 143 11.05 -4.20 0.78
N VAL A 144 10.22 -3.48 0.02
CA VAL A 144 10.29 -3.45 -1.45
C VAL A 144 11.60 -2.84 -1.93
N GLY A 145 12.05 -1.74 -1.33
CA GLY A 145 13.34 -1.13 -1.67
C GLY A 145 14.52 -2.06 -1.40
N TRP A 146 14.50 -2.79 -0.27
CA TRP A 146 15.56 -3.73 0.09
C TRP A 146 15.60 -4.93 -0.86
N THR A 147 14.44 -5.51 -1.19
CA THR A 147 14.35 -6.63 -2.14
C THR A 147 14.78 -6.23 -3.55
N ALA A 148 14.37 -5.05 -4.03
CA ALA A 148 14.83 -4.52 -5.32
C ALA A 148 16.36 -4.34 -5.36
N GLY A 149 16.95 -3.83 -4.27
CA GLY A 149 18.41 -3.69 -4.14
C GLY A 149 19.14 -5.04 -4.17
N MET A 150 18.58 -6.07 -3.51
CA MET A 150 19.14 -7.42 -3.51
C MET A 150 19.11 -8.06 -4.92
N VAL A 151 17.98 -7.93 -5.63
CA VAL A 151 17.83 -8.44 -7.00
C VAL A 151 18.81 -7.75 -7.96
N SER A 152 18.99 -6.43 -7.83
CA SER A 152 19.96 -5.69 -8.64
C SER A 152 21.39 -6.20 -8.44
N ARG A 153 21.81 -6.45 -7.19
CA ARG A 153 23.14 -7.03 -6.90
C ARG A 153 23.29 -8.46 -7.44
N ALA A 154 22.25 -9.28 -7.32
CA ALA A 154 22.26 -10.64 -7.86
C ALA A 154 22.37 -10.65 -9.39
N ASN A 155 21.70 -9.71 -10.08
CA ASN A 155 21.81 -9.56 -11.52
C ASN A 155 23.20 -9.08 -11.95
N ALA A 156 23.81 -8.14 -11.22
CA ALA A 156 25.18 -7.71 -11.48
C ALA A 156 26.18 -8.88 -11.35
N GLN A 157 26.03 -9.72 -10.32
CA GLN A 157 26.85 -10.92 -10.15
C GLN A 157 26.65 -11.94 -11.26
N ARG A 158 25.39 -12.16 -11.69
CA ARG A 158 25.08 -13.04 -12.83
C ARG A 158 25.74 -12.56 -14.13
N ASN A 159 25.70 -11.26 -14.39
CA ASN A 159 26.34 -10.69 -15.58
C ASN A 159 27.85 -10.88 -15.53
N HIS A 160 28.48 -10.64 -14.37
CA HIS A 160 29.91 -10.86 -14.21
C HIS A 160 30.31 -12.35 -14.39
N LEU A 161 29.54 -13.28 -13.82
CA LEU A 161 29.76 -14.70 -14.02
C LEU A 161 29.54 -15.11 -15.49
N ALA A 162 28.54 -14.54 -16.17
CA ALA A 162 28.31 -14.79 -17.58
C ALA A 162 29.46 -14.28 -18.46
N GLU A 163 30.04 -13.12 -18.13
CA GLU A 163 31.25 -12.61 -18.77
C GLU A 163 32.46 -13.51 -18.55
N GLN A 164 32.67 -13.99 -17.31
CA GLN A 164 33.75 -14.93 -17.00
C GLN A 164 33.60 -16.25 -17.77
N VAL A 165 32.39 -16.80 -17.85
CA VAL A 165 32.10 -18.03 -18.62
C VAL A 165 32.38 -17.82 -20.10
N LYS A 166 32.00 -16.66 -20.68
CA LYS A 166 32.34 -16.32 -22.06
C LYS A 166 33.84 -16.22 -22.28
N ALA A 167 34.57 -15.55 -21.39
CA ALA A 167 36.03 -15.43 -21.47
C ALA A 167 36.74 -16.80 -21.40
N LEU A 168 36.25 -17.70 -20.53
CA LEU A 168 36.77 -19.07 -20.45
C LEU A 168 36.42 -19.89 -21.70
N ALA A 169 35.22 -19.73 -22.25
CA ALA A 169 34.82 -20.37 -23.49
C ALA A 169 35.74 -19.93 -24.65
N GLU A 170 35.97 -18.63 -24.81
CA GLU A 170 36.89 -18.07 -25.81
C GLU A 170 38.33 -18.60 -25.63
N LEU A 171 38.82 -18.68 -24.39
CA LEU A 171 40.15 -19.23 -24.10
C LEU A 171 40.23 -20.72 -24.46
N SER A 172 39.17 -21.48 -24.16
CA SER A 172 39.07 -22.89 -24.54
C SER A 172 39.03 -23.08 -26.05
N GLU A 173 38.32 -22.23 -26.78
CA GLU A 173 38.27 -22.26 -28.25
C GLU A 173 39.63 -21.93 -28.85
N ARG A 174 40.32 -20.90 -28.34
CA ARG A 174 41.69 -20.58 -28.75
C ARG A 174 42.64 -21.75 -28.53
N SER A 175 42.58 -22.40 -27.36
CA SER A 175 43.42 -23.58 -27.10
C SER A 175 43.13 -24.75 -28.06
N ARG A 176 41.87 -24.93 -28.47
CA ARG A 176 41.48 -25.94 -29.46
C ARG A 176 41.98 -25.59 -30.86
N GLN A 177 41.91 -24.30 -31.24
CA GLN A 177 42.44 -23.80 -32.51
C GLN A 177 43.96 -23.93 -32.57
N GLU A 178 44.68 -23.59 -31.50
CA GLU A 178 46.13 -23.78 -31.40
C GLU A 178 46.52 -25.25 -31.50
N ALA A 179 45.79 -26.14 -30.82
CA ALA A 179 46.01 -27.58 -30.92
C ALA A 179 45.76 -28.10 -32.34
N ALA A 180 44.69 -27.65 -33.00
CA ALA A 180 44.39 -28.02 -34.39
C ALA A 180 45.48 -27.52 -35.36
N ALA A 181 45.93 -26.28 -35.21
CA ALA A 181 47.01 -25.71 -36.01
C ALA A 181 48.35 -26.45 -35.81
N ALA A 182 48.66 -26.88 -34.59
CA ALA A 182 49.84 -27.69 -34.28
C ALA A 182 49.79 -29.07 -34.96
N VAL A 183 48.60 -29.70 -34.99
CA VAL A 183 48.39 -30.97 -35.69
C VAL A 183 48.57 -30.80 -37.20
N GLU A 184 48.01 -29.73 -37.79
CA GLU A 184 48.21 -29.43 -39.22
C GLU A 184 49.68 -29.15 -39.57
N ALA A 185 50.39 -28.38 -38.74
CA ALA A 185 51.80 -28.09 -38.93
C ALA A 185 52.65 -29.38 -38.89
N ARG A 186 52.36 -30.28 -37.95
CA ARG A 186 53.01 -31.59 -37.88
C ARG A 186 52.73 -32.43 -39.13
N ALA A 187 51.49 -32.46 -39.60
CA ALA A 187 51.12 -33.19 -40.83
C ALA A 187 51.86 -32.64 -42.07
N ARG A 188 52.06 -31.32 -42.17
CA ARG A 188 52.85 -30.71 -43.26
C ARG A 188 54.32 -31.14 -43.21
N LEU A 189 54.94 -31.10 -42.04
CA LEU A 189 56.34 -31.52 -41.86
C LEU A 189 56.54 -33.01 -42.16
N GLU A 190 55.60 -33.87 -41.72
CA GLU A 190 55.61 -35.30 -42.06
C GLU A 190 55.46 -35.52 -43.58
N GLY A 191 54.61 -34.72 -44.24
CA GLY A 191 54.48 -34.67 -45.69
C GLY A 191 55.78 -34.29 -46.40
N GLU A 192 56.45 -33.22 -45.97
CA GLU A 192 57.75 -32.79 -46.54
C GLU A 192 58.86 -33.82 -46.32
N LEU A 193 58.94 -34.43 -45.13
CA LEU A 193 59.90 -35.48 -44.83
C LEU A 193 59.68 -36.72 -45.70
N SER A 194 58.42 -37.13 -45.92
CA SER A 194 58.12 -38.25 -46.81
C SER A 194 58.48 -37.92 -48.27
N ALA A 195 58.22 -36.70 -48.74
CA ALA A 195 58.64 -36.25 -50.07
C ALA A 195 60.17 -36.24 -50.23
N MET A 196 60.92 -35.71 -49.26
CA MET A 196 62.39 -35.75 -49.25
C MET A 196 62.92 -37.19 -49.22
N ARG A 197 62.27 -38.08 -48.45
CA ARG A 197 62.63 -39.50 -48.38
C ARG A 197 62.45 -40.21 -49.73
N HIS A 198 61.43 -39.85 -50.50
CA HIS A 198 61.21 -40.40 -51.85
C HIS A 198 62.13 -39.77 -52.91
N ALA A 199 62.56 -38.52 -52.72
CA ALA A 199 63.45 -37.82 -53.65
C ALA A 199 64.93 -38.26 -53.55
N LEU A 200 65.35 -38.80 -52.40
CA LEU A 200 66.67 -39.40 -52.26
C LEU A 200 66.70 -40.68 -53.13
N PRO A 201 67.51 -40.74 -54.21
CA PRO A 201 67.61 -41.94 -55.02
C PRO A 201 68.06 -43.08 -54.11
N ALA A 202 67.41 -44.24 -54.23
CA ALA A 202 67.79 -45.45 -53.52
C ALA A 202 69.26 -45.74 -53.84
N LYS A 203 70.14 -45.29 -52.95
CA LYS A 203 71.55 -45.61 -53.01
C LYS A 203 71.61 -47.07 -52.60
N ASP A 204 71.66 -47.94 -53.60
CA ASP A 204 71.83 -49.38 -53.45
C ASP A 204 73.10 -49.63 -52.62
N ASN A 205 72.92 -49.68 -51.29
CA ASN A 205 73.98 -50.06 -50.39
C ASN A 205 74.03 -51.59 -50.44
N PRO A 206 75.15 -52.19 -50.88
CA PRO A 206 75.29 -53.63 -50.95
C PRO A 206 75.12 -54.25 -49.57
N THR A 207 74.31 -55.30 -49.54
CA THR A 207 73.98 -56.13 -48.38
C THR A 207 75.22 -56.73 -47.76
N THR A 208 75.69 -56.15 -46.66
CA THR A 208 76.56 -56.85 -45.70
C THR A 208 76.29 -56.32 -44.30
N ARG A 209 75.31 -56.93 -43.61
CA ARG A 209 75.10 -56.72 -42.17
C ARG A 209 75.86 -57.81 -41.40
N PRO A 210 76.85 -57.45 -40.56
CA PRO A 210 77.29 -58.33 -39.48
C PRO A 210 76.25 -58.34 -38.35
N SER A 211 76.05 -59.51 -37.75
CA SER A 211 75.12 -59.81 -36.67
C SER A 211 75.54 -59.15 -35.34
N LEU A 212 74.79 -58.12 -34.92
CA LEU A 212 74.91 -57.45 -33.61
C LEU A 212 74.28 -58.24 -32.45
N LEU A 213 74.31 -59.58 -32.51
CA LEU A 213 73.97 -60.45 -31.37
C LEU A 213 75.11 -60.58 -30.34
N ALA A 214 76.28 -59.97 -30.60
CA ALA A 214 77.48 -60.18 -29.78
C ALA A 214 77.64 -59.21 -28.58
N TRP A 215 76.90 -58.09 -28.49
CA TRP A 215 77.21 -57.04 -27.50
C TRP A 215 76.25 -56.95 -26.29
N LEU A 216 75.14 -57.70 -26.28
CA LEU A 216 74.15 -57.64 -25.18
C LEU A 216 74.47 -58.58 -23.99
N PHE A 217 75.59 -59.31 -24.02
CA PHE A 217 75.99 -60.21 -22.93
C PHE A 217 77.12 -59.67 -22.02
N ASN A 218 77.59 -58.42 -22.20
CA ASN A 218 78.79 -57.93 -21.50
C ASN A 218 78.58 -56.64 -20.69
N GLY A 219 77.60 -56.60 -19.79
CA GLY A 219 77.33 -55.41 -18.99
C GLY A 219 76.52 -55.62 -17.72
N SER A 220 76.74 -56.73 -16.99
CA SER A 220 76.30 -56.93 -15.61
C SER A 220 77.57 -57.00 -14.77
N VAL A 221 77.93 -55.94 -14.00
CA VAL A 221 78.66 -55.98 -12.71
C VAL A 221 78.74 -54.55 -12.12
N GLY A 222 78.25 -54.38 -10.88
CA GLY A 222 78.66 -53.35 -9.89
C GLY A 222 77.97 -51.98 -10.03
N GLN A 223 77.54 -51.27 -8.99
CA GLN A 223 77.73 -51.29 -7.52
C GLN A 223 76.53 -50.53 -6.92
N GLU A 224 75.92 -51.07 -5.86
CA GLU A 224 75.84 -50.49 -4.49
C GLU A 224 75.04 -49.18 -4.35
#